data_AF-A0A940AN71-F1
#
_entry.id   AF-A0A940AN71-F1
#
_cell.length_a   1.000
_cell.length_b   1.000
_cell.length_c   1.000
_cell.angle_alpha   90.00
_cell.angle_beta   90.00
_cell.angle_gamma   90.00
#
_symmetry.space_group_name_H-M   'P 1'
#
loop_
_entity.id
_entity.type
_entity.pdbx_description
1 polymer ?
#
loop_
_entity_poly.entity_id
_entity_poly.type
_entity_poly.pdbx_seq_one_letter_code
_entity_poly.pdbx_strand_id
1 'polypeptide(L)'
;MKICPKCDSQNANNAAVCKNCGASLNEVPDLSDAVADVEQKGRKPAWAFLCALISFASSASKGLLPLESEEVTSTHYILYFVSCAVSILFLVFCALLLRGIFKKKSIPAIGLAAVLLCIVCAIMVILDVFSLPSTIADFRALF
;
A
#
# COMPACT_ATOMS: atom_id res chain seq x y z
N MET A 1 -13.93 35.47 37.15
CA MET A 1 -12.87 34.53 37.57
C MET A 1 -12.64 33.49 36.47
N LYS A 2 -11.42 33.00 36.27
CA LYS A 2 -11.08 31.97 35.28
C LYS A 2 -10.59 30.71 35.98
N ILE A 3 -11.14 29.56 35.64
CA ILE A 3 -10.77 28.25 36.22
C ILE A 3 -9.71 27.61 35.34
N CYS A 4 -8.65 27.06 35.94
CA CYS A 4 -7.59 26.38 35.18
C CYS A 4 -8.06 25.00 34.71
N PRO A 5 -8.02 24.68 33.41
CA PRO A 5 -8.47 23.37 32.90
C PRO A 5 -7.55 22.20 33.28
N LYS A 6 -6.35 22.46 33.80
CA LYS A 6 -5.40 21.40 34.23
C LYS A 6 -5.47 21.04 35.71
N CYS A 7 -5.93 21.94 36.57
CA CYS A 7 -5.86 21.75 38.03
C CYS A 7 -7.03 22.36 38.81
N ASP A 8 -8.04 22.88 38.12
CA ASP A 8 -9.27 23.46 38.66
C ASP A 8 -9.09 24.63 39.65
N SER A 9 -7.87 25.18 39.76
CA SER A 9 -7.62 26.35 40.60
C SER A 9 -8.26 27.62 40.04
N GLN A 10 -8.75 28.48 40.93
CA GLN A 10 -9.33 29.78 40.57
C GLN A 10 -8.23 30.84 40.39
N ASN A 11 -8.25 31.48 39.21
CA ASN A 11 -7.31 32.51 38.81
C ASN A 11 -8.06 33.82 38.45
N ALA A 12 -7.31 34.93 38.43
CA ALA A 12 -7.84 36.22 37.98
C ALA A 12 -8.30 36.12 36.52
N ASN A 13 -9.32 36.92 36.14
CA ASN A 13 -9.85 36.90 34.77
C ASN A 13 -8.80 37.16 33.69
N ASN A 14 -7.81 38.01 34.01
CA ASN A 14 -6.76 38.44 33.08
C ASN A 14 -5.44 37.67 33.29
N ALA A 15 -5.44 36.59 34.08
CA ALA A 15 -4.24 35.79 34.29
C ALA A 15 -3.91 35.00 33.01
N ALA A 16 -2.72 35.25 32.45
CA ALA A 16 -2.22 34.50 31.29
C ALA A 16 -1.76 33.07 31.69
N VAL A 17 -1.35 32.88 32.94
CA VAL A 17 -0.78 31.64 33.47
C VAL A 17 -1.43 31.31 34.82
N CYS A 18 -1.64 30.02 35.06
CA CYS A 18 -2.17 29.50 36.31
C CYS A 18 -1.16 29.66 37.46
N LYS A 19 -1.57 30.28 38.56
CA LYS A 19 -0.71 30.50 39.75
C LYS A 19 -0.33 29.19 40.47
N ASN A 20 -1.09 28.12 40.28
CA ASN A 20 -0.90 26.85 41.00
C ASN A 20 -0.03 25.86 40.23
N CYS A 21 -0.26 25.71 38.91
CA CYS A 21 0.42 24.70 38.09
C CYS A 21 1.28 25.25 36.96
N GLY A 22 1.30 26.57 36.74
CA GLY A 22 2.09 27.20 35.68
C GLY A 22 1.55 26.98 34.25
N ALA A 23 0.37 26.37 34.09
CA ALA A 23 -0.23 26.16 32.77
C ALA A 23 -0.71 27.48 32.15
N SER A 24 -0.52 27.65 30.84
CA SER A 24 -1.11 28.75 30.08
C SER A 24 -2.63 28.65 30.13
N LEU A 25 -3.29 29.75 30.47
CA LEU A 25 -4.75 29.86 30.47
C LEU A 25 -5.27 30.41 29.13
N ASN A 26 -4.38 30.90 28.26
CA ASN A 26 -4.72 31.52 26.98
C ASN A 26 -4.63 30.56 25.80
N GLU A 27 -4.30 29.29 26.04
CA GLU A 27 -4.42 28.24 25.02
C GLU A 27 -5.91 28.05 24.71
N VAL A 28 -6.37 28.72 23.65
CA VAL A 28 -7.55 28.29 22.91
C VAL A 28 -7.25 26.83 22.52
N PRO A 29 -8.08 25.85 22.91
CA PRO A 29 -7.87 24.49 22.48
C PRO A 29 -7.87 24.51 20.96
N ASP A 30 -6.70 24.29 20.38
CA ASP A 30 -6.50 24.22 18.95
C ASP A 30 -7.38 23.05 18.47
N LEU A 31 -8.55 23.39 17.92
CA LEU A 31 -9.51 22.45 17.34
C LEU A 31 -8.92 21.67 16.16
N SER A 32 -7.65 21.92 15.81
CA SER A 32 -6.89 21.23 14.79
C SER A 32 -6.44 19.82 15.20
N ASP A 33 -6.33 19.51 16.50
CA ASP A 33 -5.88 18.18 16.94
C ASP A 33 -7.03 17.17 17.11
N ALA A 34 -8.26 17.63 17.33
CA ALA A 34 -9.43 16.75 17.49
C ALA A 34 -10.01 16.24 16.15
N VAL A 35 -9.66 16.89 15.02
CA VAL A 35 -10.15 16.50 13.69
C VAL A 35 -9.22 15.49 13.02
N ALA A 36 -7.99 15.32 13.52
CA ALA A 36 -7.02 14.37 12.96
C ALA A 36 -7.29 12.90 13.33
N ASP A 37 -8.02 12.62 14.41
CA ASP A 37 -8.24 11.25 14.91
C ASP A 37 -9.54 10.60 14.42
N VAL A 38 -10.45 11.34 13.77
CA VAL A 38 -11.75 10.78 13.34
C VAL A 38 -11.67 10.08 11.97
N GLU A 39 -10.67 10.40 11.13
CA GLU A 39 -10.55 9.86 9.76
C GLU A 39 -9.58 8.68 9.64
N GLN A 40 -9.57 7.77 10.63
CA GLN A 40 -8.87 6.49 10.57
C GLN A 40 -9.78 5.28 10.76
N LYS A 41 -11.07 5.40 10.45
CA LYS A 41 -12.00 4.27 10.49
C LYS A 41 -11.80 3.33 9.29
N GLY A 42 -10.79 2.47 9.41
CA GLY A 42 -10.80 1.07 8.98
C GLY A 42 -11.35 0.76 7.60
N ARG A 43 -10.71 1.27 6.52
CA ARG A 43 -10.88 0.64 5.20
C ARG A 43 -10.05 -0.64 5.20
N LYS A 44 -10.69 -1.76 5.56
CA LYS A 44 -10.05 -3.09 5.62
C LYS A 44 -9.37 -3.38 4.27
N PRO A 45 -8.16 -3.96 4.25
CA PRO A 45 -7.38 -4.22 3.03
C PRO A 45 -7.93 -5.39 2.19
N ALA A 46 -9.25 -5.63 2.22
CA ALA A 46 -9.91 -6.71 1.50
C ALA A 46 -9.67 -6.64 -0.01
N TRP A 47 -9.54 -5.42 -0.55
CA TRP A 47 -9.26 -5.20 -1.96
C TRP A 47 -7.83 -5.61 -2.35
N ALA A 48 -6.85 -5.39 -1.47
CA ALA A 48 -5.46 -5.79 -1.71
C ALA A 48 -5.31 -7.33 -1.72
N PHE A 49 -6.07 -8.01 -0.86
CA PHE A 49 -6.15 -9.47 -0.84
C PHE A 49 -6.82 -10.04 -2.10
N LEU A 50 -7.87 -9.37 -2.59
CA LEU A 50 -8.54 -9.74 -3.84
C LEU A 50 -7.60 -9.60 -5.05
N CYS A 51 -6.82 -8.51 -5.11
CA CYS A 51 -5.83 -8.30 -6.17
C CYS A 51 -4.71 -9.36 -6.15
N ALA A 52 -4.25 -9.77 -4.97
CA ALA A 52 -3.27 -10.84 -4.82
C ALA A 52 -3.83 -12.20 -5.28
N LEU A 53 -5.08 -12.53 -4.93
CA LEU A 53 -5.74 -13.77 -5.35
C LEU A 53 -5.96 -13.84 -6.86
N ILE A 54 -6.33 -12.72 -7.50
CA ILE A 54 -6.48 -12.66 -8.97
C ILE A 54 -5.12 -12.91 -9.65
N SER A 55 -4.05 -12.30 -9.15
CA SER A 55 -2.69 -12.49 -9.69
C SER A 55 -2.20 -13.93 -9.54
N PHE A 56 -2.54 -14.58 -8.42
CA PHE A 56 -2.23 -15.99 -8.17
C PHE A 56 -3.03 -16.93 -9.09
N ALA A 57 -4.33 -16.68 -9.25
CA ALA A 57 -5.20 -17.46 -10.12
C ALA A 57 -4.75 -17.42 -11.59
N SER A 58 -4.27 -16.26 -12.08
CA SER A 58 -3.71 -16.12 -13.43
C SER A 58 -2.39 -16.86 -13.65
N SER A 59 -1.60 -17.11 -12.59
CA SER A 59 -0.40 -17.93 -12.69
C SER A 59 -0.74 -19.42 -12.64
N ALA A 60 -1.69 -19.81 -11.79
CA ALA A 60 -2.11 -21.21 -11.63
C ALA A 60 -2.82 -21.78 -12.86
N SER A 61 -3.48 -20.95 -13.68
CA SER A 61 -4.18 -21.41 -14.88
C SER A 61 -3.26 -21.96 -15.98
N LYS A 62 -1.97 -21.65 -15.97
CA LYS A 62 -0.98 -22.22 -16.92
C LYS A 62 -0.73 -23.71 -16.69
N GLY A 63 -0.93 -24.22 -15.48
CA GLY A 63 -0.74 -25.64 -15.16
C GLY A 63 -1.87 -26.56 -15.64
N LEU A 64 -2.99 -26.01 -16.12
CA LEU A 64 -4.18 -26.79 -16.49
C LEU A 64 -4.42 -26.93 -17.99
N LEU A 65 -3.68 -26.23 -18.86
CA LEU A 65 -3.89 -26.30 -20.31
C LEU A 65 -2.89 -27.28 -20.94
N PRO A 66 -3.35 -28.41 -21.50
CA PRO A 66 -2.48 -29.34 -22.21
C PRO A 66 -1.93 -28.66 -23.48
N LEU A 67 -0.60 -28.54 -23.53
CA LEU A 67 0.19 -27.99 -24.62
C LEU A 67 0.24 -29.00 -25.78
N GLU A 68 -0.72 -28.99 -26.70
CA GLU A 68 -0.65 -29.91 -27.84
C GLU A 68 -1.22 -29.39 -29.17
N SER A 69 -1.34 -28.07 -29.39
CA SER A 69 -1.67 -27.55 -30.73
C SER A 69 -0.71 -26.46 -31.23
N GLU A 70 -0.15 -26.68 -32.42
CA GLU A 70 0.89 -25.87 -33.08
C GLU A 70 0.45 -24.46 -33.51
N GLU A 71 -0.85 -24.14 -33.54
CA GLU A 71 -1.35 -22.83 -33.97
C GLU A 71 -1.37 -21.76 -32.84
N VAL A 72 -0.79 -22.09 -31.70
CA VAL A 72 -1.05 -21.41 -30.41
C VAL A 72 0.03 -20.36 -30.04
N THR A 73 0.97 -20.04 -30.92
CA THR A 73 2.09 -19.12 -30.61
C THR A 73 1.65 -17.67 -30.41
N SER A 74 0.86 -17.08 -31.32
CA SER A 74 0.54 -15.64 -31.28
C SER A 74 -0.25 -15.22 -30.02
N THR A 75 -1.23 -16.03 -29.61
CA THR A 75 -2.06 -15.76 -28.42
C THR A 75 -1.25 -15.82 -27.12
N HIS A 76 -0.24 -16.70 -27.05
CA HIS A 76 0.65 -16.82 -25.89
C HIS A 76 1.53 -15.58 -25.73
N TYR A 77 2.04 -15.02 -26.82
CA TYR A 77 2.79 -13.77 -26.79
C TYR A 77 1.92 -12.60 -26.31
N ILE A 78 0.67 -12.50 -26.78
CA ILE A 78 -0.24 -11.43 -26.35
C ILE A 78 -0.56 -11.56 -24.86
N LEU A 79 -0.91 -12.76 -24.38
CA LEU A 79 -1.16 -12.99 -22.94
C LEU A 79 0.09 -12.66 -22.10
N TYR A 80 1.27 -13.00 -22.61
CA TYR A 80 2.53 -12.69 -21.96
C TYR A 80 2.74 -11.17 -21.80
N PHE A 81 2.63 -10.41 -22.89
CA PHE A 81 2.78 -8.95 -22.84
C PHE A 81 1.73 -8.28 -21.94
N VAL A 82 0.49 -8.75 -21.98
CA VAL A 82 -0.58 -8.26 -21.10
C VAL A 82 -0.25 -8.55 -19.64
N SER A 83 0.24 -9.76 -19.32
CA SER A 83 0.65 -10.12 -17.96
C SER A 83 1.79 -9.22 -17.47
N CYS A 84 2.84 -9.01 -18.27
CA CYS A 84 3.93 -8.11 -17.92
C CYS A 84 3.45 -6.67 -17.70
N ALA A 85 2.60 -6.14 -18.60
CA ALA A 85 2.07 -4.78 -18.47
C ALA A 85 1.27 -4.60 -17.17
N VAL A 86 0.42 -5.58 -16.81
CA VAL A 86 -0.34 -5.57 -15.57
C VAL A 86 0.58 -5.62 -14.34
N SER A 87 1.61 -6.48 -14.36
CA SER A 87 2.59 -6.56 -13.26
C SER A 87 3.36 -5.25 -13.08
N ILE A 88 3.77 -4.58 -14.17
CA ILE A 88 4.46 -3.28 -14.10
C ILE A 88 3.54 -2.20 -13.54
N LEU A 89 2.30 -2.09 -14.02
CA LEU A 89 1.33 -1.12 -13.51
C LEU A 89 1.07 -1.33 -12.02
N PHE A 90 1.00 -2.59 -11.58
CA PHE A 90 0.84 -2.94 -10.18
C PHE A 90 2.05 -2.51 -9.33
N LEU A 91 3.28 -2.75 -9.81
CA LEU A 91 4.50 -2.30 -9.14
C LEU A 91 4.58 -0.77 -9.01
N VAL A 92 4.22 -0.03 -10.08
CA VAL A 92 4.15 1.44 -10.06
C VAL A 92 3.13 1.89 -9.01
N PHE A 93 1.96 1.26 -8.96
CA PHE A 93 0.95 1.57 -7.97
C PHE A 93 1.45 1.30 -6.53
N CYS A 94 2.11 0.16 -6.29
CA CYS A 94 2.76 -0.11 -5.00
C CYS A 94 3.80 0.95 -4.62
N ALA A 95 4.61 1.41 -5.57
CA ALA A 95 5.59 2.48 -5.34
C ALA A 95 4.93 3.82 -4.98
N LEU A 96 3.81 4.16 -5.62
CA LEU A 96 3.03 5.35 -5.28
C LEU A 96 2.42 5.25 -3.88
N LEU A 97 1.90 4.08 -3.50
CA LEU A 97 1.42 3.84 -2.13
C LEU A 97 2.54 3.96 -1.10
N LEU A 98 3.71 3.39 -1.38
CA LEU A 98 4.89 3.55 -0.53
C LEU A 98 5.26 5.03 -0.35
N ARG A 99 5.27 5.80 -1.44
CA ARG A 99 5.57 7.24 -1.38
C ARG A 99 4.59 7.99 -0.47
N GLY A 100 3.32 7.60 -0.46
CA GLY A 100 2.31 8.13 0.47
C GLY A 100 2.55 7.71 1.92
N ILE A 101 2.93 6.45 2.14
CA ILE A 101 3.22 5.90 3.48
C ILE A 101 4.48 6.53 4.09
N PHE A 102 5.55 6.72 3.31
CA PHE A 102 6.82 7.31 3.77
C PHE A 102 6.72 8.79 4.17
N LYS A 103 5.64 9.49 3.78
CA LYS A 103 5.37 10.84 4.28
C LYS A 103 4.81 10.85 5.71
N LYS A 104 4.36 9.72 6.25
CA LYS A 104 3.86 9.64 7.64
C LYS A 104 5.02 9.44 8.62
N LYS A 105 4.92 10.14 9.76
CA LYS A 105 5.91 10.15 10.85
C LYS A 105 6.11 8.76 11.49
N SER A 106 5.12 7.89 11.42
CA SER A 106 5.21 6.47 11.79
C SER A 106 4.66 5.60 10.66
N ILE A 107 5.49 4.68 10.17
CA ILE A 107 5.09 3.72 9.15
C ILE A 107 4.37 2.58 9.85
N PRO A 108 3.10 2.28 9.52
CA PRO A 108 2.43 1.11 10.05
C PRO A 108 3.10 -0.16 9.48
N ALA A 109 3.62 -1.03 10.35
CA ALA A 109 4.34 -2.25 9.96
C ALA A 109 3.52 -3.14 8.99
N ILE A 110 2.20 -3.16 9.14
CA ILE A 110 1.27 -3.89 8.27
C ILE A 110 1.32 -3.36 6.83
N GLY A 111 1.44 -2.04 6.65
CA GLY A 111 1.53 -1.41 5.32
C GLY A 111 2.83 -1.78 4.60
N LEU A 112 3.94 -1.81 5.33
CA LEU A 112 5.24 -2.21 4.78
C LEU A 112 5.25 -3.70 4.38
N ALA A 113 4.73 -4.58 5.24
CA ALA A 113 4.64 -6.01 4.96
C ALA A 113 3.77 -6.31 3.72
N ALA A 114 2.64 -5.61 3.58
CA ALA A 114 1.76 -5.77 2.42
C ALA A 114 2.46 -5.38 1.11
N VAL A 115 3.24 -4.29 1.10
CA VAL A 115 3.98 -3.89 -0.10
C VAL A 115 5.12 -4.85 -0.42
N LEU A 116 5.87 -5.31 0.58
CA LEU A 116 6.92 -6.30 0.37
C LEU A 116 6.35 -7.59 -0.23
N LEU A 117 5.20 -8.05 0.26
CA LEU A 117 4.50 -9.21 -0.30
C LEU A 117 4.11 -8.98 -1.77
N CYS A 118 3.60 -7.79 -2.11
CA CYS A 118 3.26 -7.43 -3.50
C CYS A 118 4.48 -7.48 -4.43
N ILE A 119 5.64 -6.97 -3.96
CA ILE A 119 6.90 -7.01 -4.71
C ILE A 119 7.34 -8.46 -4.94
N VAL A 120 7.30 -9.30 -3.91
CA VAL A 120 7.65 -10.73 -4.02
C VAL A 120 6.75 -11.45 -5.01
N CYS A 121 5.42 -11.22 -4.95
CA CYS A 121 4.48 -11.80 -5.91
C CYS A 121 4.79 -11.37 -7.35
N ALA A 122 5.06 -10.08 -7.58
CA ALA A 122 5.42 -9.60 -8.91
C ALA A 122 6.72 -10.24 -9.43
N ILE A 123 7.74 -10.37 -8.58
CA ILE A 123 8.99 -11.06 -8.94
C ILE A 123 8.73 -12.53 -9.29
N MET A 124 7.92 -13.24 -8.51
CA MET A 124 7.59 -14.64 -8.79
C MET A 124 6.90 -14.80 -10.15
N VAL A 125 5.95 -13.92 -10.50
CA VAL A 125 5.29 -13.93 -11.82
C VAL A 125 6.30 -13.69 -12.94
N ILE A 126 7.24 -12.75 -12.74
CA ILE A 126 8.29 -12.45 -13.71
C ILE A 126 9.23 -13.66 -13.87
N LEU A 127 9.67 -14.28 -12.78
CA LEU A 127 10.56 -15.45 -12.83
C LEU A 127 9.89 -16.66 -13.47
N ASP A 128 8.60 -16.87 -13.21
CA ASP A 128 7.81 -17.96 -13.79
C ASP A 128 7.69 -17.82 -15.32
N VAL A 129 7.45 -16.60 -15.80
CA VAL A 129 7.54 -16.26 -17.23
C VAL A 129 8.89 -16.67 -17.82
N PHE A 130 9.98 -16.28 -17.16
CA PHE A 130 11.34 -16.48 -17.69
C PHE A 130 11.82 -17.92 -17.53
N SER A 131 11.14 -18.74 -16.76
CA SER A 131 11.49 -20.15 -16.55
C SER A 131 11.01 -21.07 -17.66
N LEU A 132 10.18 -20.60 -18.60
CA LEU A 132 9.78 -21.38 -19.77
C LEU A 132 10.97 -21.50 -20.76
N PRO A 133 11.50 -22.71 -21.00
CA PRO A 133 12.65 -22.89 -21.89
C PRO A 133 12.38 -22.43 -23.33
N SER A 134 11.11 -22.51 -23.76
CA SER A 134 10.65 -22.11 -25.08
C SER A 134 10.74 -20.61 -25.32
N THR A 135 10.48 -19.77 -24.30
CA THR A 135 10.56 -18.31 -24.47
C THR A 135 11.99 -17.84 -24.64
N ILE A 136 12.96 -18.47 -23.97
CA ILE A 136 14.39 -18.15 -24.12
C ILE A 136 14.90 -18.54 -25.51
N ALA A 137 14.48 -19.71 -26.02
CA ALA A 137 14.89 -20.19 -27.34
C ALA A 137 14.38 -19.27 -28.47
N ASP A 138 13.10 -18.88 -28.41
CA ASP A 138 12.48 -18.00 -29.42
C ASP A 138 13.04 -16.57 -29.36
N PHE A 139 13.29 -16.03 -28.17
CA PHE A 139 13.87 -14.69 -28.03
C PHE A 139 15.29 -14.62 -28.63
N ARG A 140 16.05 -15.71 -28.53
CA ARG A 140 17.39 -15.85 -29.11
C ARG A 140 17.38 -15.98 -30.63
N ALA A 141 16.24 -16.30 -31.23
CA ALA A 141 16.08 -16.37 -32.68
C ALA A 141 15.66 -15.02 -33.29
N LEU A 142 15.17 -14.08 -32.48
CA LEU A 142 14.68 -12.76 -32.87
C LEU A 142 15.75 -11.65 -32.84
N PHE A 143 16.89 -11.89 -32.18
CA PHE A 143 18.02 -10.96 -32.03
C PHE A 143 19.34 -11.64 -32.36
#